data_AF-A0A8B5XBL9-F1
#
_entry.id   AF-A0A8B5XBL9-F1
#
_cell.length_a   1.000
_cell.length_b   1.000
_cell.length_c   1.000
_cell.angle_alpha   90.00
_cell.angle_beta   90.00
_cell.angle_gamma   90.00
#
_symmetry.space_group_name_H-M   'P 1'
#
loop_
_entity.id
_entity.type
_entity.pdbx_description
1 polymer ?
#
loop_
_entity_poly.entity_id
_entity_poly.type
_entity_poly.pdbx_seq_one_letter_code
_entity_poly.pdbx_strand_id
1 'polypeptide(L)'
;MNSPPGKTVGSRTYLHIDAASALDAVWTERWRAAERLAGLQRGAHYNLIRLDAEGPAIALLHYPEFFDEPFPALRESWLVDLDRQTVSYRTYADSRNPPILHRKELMLPDDHPRRAEYAALTEAAATLGLFDRPTRIGYQRQWRALVREKGYRIAGHALVPLGNDDTGESDRGTPSPLAGEDWEGGGPLGWQTARQLTALTRYNFSAPVQTLARYGFLDGRFSLFDYGCGRGDDLRGLRDHGLNAAGWDPYYAPDPPIHPADIINLGFVINVIEDRDERLEALTRAWALAERLLVVAVMLANPNEPRGQPFRDGVRTQRGTFQKYYTQAEIKTFVAAALDAEPIPVAPGVLYIFRDPDAEQRFLLERYRSRRTPPRRSVAPDRERRPVPRPDRATARYAAYQEPLDRLWAQYLSLGRPPDAAEVEDAAPLLEGFGTLGKALRFLERFKNPDNLTRARAARIADLEVYFALTQFERRRPYAHLERGLQRDIKAFFGDYAAAQAAARNRLFQIADVEALAQACRHAAECGLGWLQEGQSLQLHVSLVEQLPPLLRVYVGCASVLYGDYRHADLVKIHIASGKLSLLRFDDFAGQP
;
A
#
# COMPACT_ATOMS: atom_id res chain seq x y z
N MET A 1 -16.04 47.62 -8.69
CA MET A 1 -14.77 46.98 -9.13
C MET A 1 -15.00 45.49 -9.04
N ASN A 2 -15.00 44.77 -10.17
CA ASN A 2 -15.11 43.31 -10.12
C ASN A 2 -13.85 42.77 -9.47
N SER A 3 -14.00 41.83 -8.53
CA SER A 3 -12.88 41.00 -8.11
C SER A 3 -12.28 40.34 -9.35
N PRO A 4 -10.95 40.18 -9.46
CA PRO A 4 -10.37 39.43 -10.56
C PRO A 4 -10.97 38.01 -10.56
N PRO A 5 -11.17 37.40 -11.75
CA PRO A 5 -11.49 35.98 -11.82
C PRO A 5 -10.43 35.20 -11.04
N GLY A 6 -10.84 34.13 -10.37
CA GLY A 6 -9.97 33.37 -9.49
C GLY A 6 -10.73 32.77 -8.32
N LYS A 7 -10.37 31.54 -7.96
CA LYS A 7 -10.90 30.90 -6.76
C LYS A 7 -10.04 31.27 -5.56
N THR A 8 -10.60 32.03 -4.61
CA THR A 8 -9.92 32.36 -3.35
C THR A 8 -10.20 31.31 -2.28
N VAL A 9 -9.15 30.88 -1.56
CA VAL A 9 -9.21 29.95 -0.42
C VAL A 9 -8.23 30.43 0.65
N GLY A 10 -8.74 31.07 1.71
CA GLY A 10 -7.90 31.85 2.62
C GLY A 10 -7.24 33.02 1.88
N SER A 11 -5.96 33.29 2.15
CA SER A 11 -5.14 34.28 1.45
C SER A 11 -4.63 33.86 0.07
N ARG A 12 -5.09 32.71 -0.45
CA ARG A 12 -4.59 32.13 -1.71
C ARG A 12 -5.61 32.20 -2.85
N THR A 13 -5.22 32.79 -3.97
CA THR A 13 -6.04 32.92 -5.18
C THR A 13 -5.52 31.99 -6.28
N TYR A 14 -6.40 31.15 -6.84
CA TYR A 14 -6.08 30.19 -7.90
C TYR A 14 -6.67 30.66 -9.23
N LEU A 15 -5.87 30.66 -10.29
CA LEU A 15 -6.21 31.21 -11.61
C LEU A 15 -5.72 30.30 -12.74
N HIS A 16 -6.56 30.04 -13.76
CA HIS A 16 -6.12 29.35 -14.98
C HIS A 16 -5.33 30.31 -15.88
N ILE A 17 -4.40 29.79 -16.69
CA ILE A 17 -3.52 30.63 -17.54
C ILE A 17 -4.28 31.53 -18.53
N ASP A 18 -5.48 31.14 -18.95
CA ASP A 18 -6.32 31.92 -19.88
C ASP A 18 -6.89 33.19 -19.24
N ALA A 19 -7.00 33.23 -17.91
CA ALA A 19 -7.47 34.40 -17.16
C ALA A 19 -6.33 35.37 -16.77
N ALA A 20 -5.11 35.15 -17.29
CA ALA A 20 -3.93 35.98 -16.99
C ALA A 20 -4.11 37.48 -17.32
N SER A 21 -4.95 37.81 -18.30
CA SER A 21 -5.27 39.19 -18.70
C SER A 21 -6.00 40.00 -17.62
N ALA A 22 -6.56 39.33 -16.61
CA ALA A 22 -7.30 39.97 -15.52
C ALA A 22 -6.46 40.20 -14.24
N LEU A 23 -5.16 39.89 -14.27
CA LEU A 23 -4.23 40.24 -13.20
C LEU A 23 -3.71 41.68 -13.38
N ASP A 24 -3.42 42.34 -12.26
CA ASP A 24 -2.74 43.63 -12.28
C ASP A 24 -1.25 43.51 -12.69
N ALA A 25 -0.60 44.66 -12.87
CA ALA A 25 0.80 44.73 -13.28
C ALA A 25 1.77 44.13 -12.23
N VAL A 26 1.44 44.19 -10.94
CA VAL A 26 2.29 43.67 -9.86
C VAL A 26 2.29 42.15 -9.88
N TRP A 27 1.11 41.53 -9.94
CA TRP A 27 0.99 40.07 -10.07
C TRP A 27 1.52 39.56 -11.39
N THR A 28 1.38 40.32 -12.48
CA THR A 28 1.95 39.98 -13.79
C THR A 28 3.48 39.92 -13.74
N GLU A 29 4.16 40.88 -13.11
CA GLU A 29 5.63 40.84 -13.01
C GLU A 29 6.12 39.81 -12.00
N ARG A 30 5.43 39.65 -10.84
CA ARG A 30 5.76 38.57 -9.89
C ARG A 30 5.64 37.18 -10.55
N TRP A 31 4.64 36.99 -11.41
CA TRP A 31 4.49 35.76 -12.19
C TRP A 31 5.63 35.59 -13.20
N ARG A 32 5.98 36.61 -13.98
CA ARG A 32 7.15 36.55 -14.91
C ARG A 32 8.46 36.27 -14.19
N ALA A 33 8.65 36.80 -12.99
CA ALA A 33 9.80 36.49 -12.14
C ALA A 33 9.80 35.00 -11.73
N ALA A 34 8.64 34.43 -11.38
CA ALA A 34 8.51 33.02 -11.06
C ALA A 34 8.72 32.09 -12.27
N GLU A 35 8.20 32.44 -13.44
CA GLU A 35 8.46 31.72 -14.72
C GLU A 35 9.97 31.68 -15.02
N ARG A 36 10.66 32.83 -14.91
CA ARG A 36 12.12 32.94 -15.11
C ARG A 36 12.92 32.12 -14.10
N LEU A 37 12.60 32.23 -12.81
CA LEU A 37 13.35 31.55 -11.74
C LEU A 37 13.16 30.02 -11.77
N ALA A 38 11.97 29.54 -12.18
CA ALA A 38 11.71 28.12 -12.35
C ALA A 38 12.16 27.55 -13.70
N GLY A 39 12.51 28.40 -14.67
CA GLY A 39 12.83 27.98 -16.04
C GLY A 39 11.63 27.41 -16.81
N LEU A 40 10.40 27.83 -16.45
CA LEU A 40 9.17 27.24 -16.96
C LEU A 40 8.44 28.13 -17.98
N GLN A 41 7.84 27.47 -18.96
CA GLN A 41 6.96 28.10 -19.95
C GLN A 41 5.49 27.74 -19.70
N ARG A 42 4.66 28.77 -19.65
CA ARG A 42 3.19 28.71 -19.56
C ARG A 42 2.57 27.89 -20.67
N GLY A 43 1.55 27.10 -20.37
CA GLY A 43 0.85 26.23 -21.32
C GLY A 43 1.64 24.97 -21.70
N ALA A 44 2.97 25.06 -21.81
CA ALA A 44 3.84 23.90 -22.06
C ALA A 44 4.12 23.06 -20.80
N HIS A 45 4.31 23.71 -19.64
CA HIS A 45 4.70 23.02 -18.40
C HIS A 45 3.65 23.08 -17.28
N TYR A 46 2.82 24.13 -17.28
CA TYR A 46 1.77 24.33 -16.28
C TYR A 46 0.64 25.17 -16.88
N ASN A 47 -0.56 25.03 -16.32
CA ASN A 47 -1.77 25.70 -16.79
C ASN A 47 -2.57 26.40 -15.68
N LEU A 48 -2.10 26.37 -14.44
CA LEU A 48 -2.75 27.04 -13.32
C LEU A 48 -1.72 27.70 -12.41
N ILE A 49 -2.01 28.90 -11.91
CA ILE A 49 -1.20 29.61 -10.93
C ILE A 49 -1.96 29.77 -9.61
N ARG A 50 -1.25 29.65 -8.48
CA ARG A 50 -1.74 30.02 -7.15
C ARG A 50 -0.88 31.15 -6.60
N LEU A 51 -1.51 32.30 -6.43
CA LEU A 51 -0.93 33.48 -5.80
C LEU A 51 -1.21 33.42 -4.29
N ASP A 52 -0.22 33.72 -3.46
CA ASP A 52 -0.36 33.85 -2.01
C ASP A 52 -0.25 35.35 -1.65
N ALA A 53 -1.35 35.96 -1.20
CA ALA A 53 -1.41 37.40 -0.98
C ALA A 53 -0.59 37.86 0.23
N GLU A 54 -0.31 36.96 1.17
CA GLU A 54 0.41 37.21 2.43
C GLU A 54 1.89 36.81 2.36
N GLY A 55 2.34 36.21 1.24
CA GLY A 55 3.68 35.65 1.13
C GLY A 55 4.42 35.98 -0.17
N PRO A 56 5.74 35.75 -0.22
CA PRO A 56 6.54 35.88 -1.45
C PRO A 56 6.23 34.76 -2.46
N ALA A 57 5.66 33.64 -1.99
CA ALA A 57 5.56 32.41 -2.74
C ALA A 57 4.42 32.39 -3.79
N ILE A 58 4.76 31.88 -4.97
CA ILE A 58 3.83 31.59 -6.07
C ILE A 58 3.91 30.10 -6.39
N ALA A 59 2.78 29.41 -6.53
CA ALA A 59 2.78 28.04 -7.02
C ALA A 59 2.33 27.98 -8.50
N LEU A 60 3.16 27.42 -9.35
CA LEU A 60 2.83 27.05 -10.73
C LEU A 60 2.37 25.59 -10.71
N LEU A 61 1.21 25.29 -11.28
CA LEU A 61 0.49 24.03 -11.10
C LEU A 61 0.03 23.46 -12.45
N HIS A 62 0.30 22.17 -12.68
CA HIS A 62 -0.03 21.47 -13.91
C HIS A 62 -1.15 20.45 -13.71
N TYR A 63 -2.25 20.67 -14.42
CA TYR A 63 -3.42 19.79 -14.52
C TYR A 63 -3.60 19.38 -15.99
N PRO A 64 -2.99 18.29 -16.47
CA PRO A 64 -2.97 17.97 -17.91
C PRO A 64 -4.38 17.86 -18.52
N GLU A 65 -5.30 17.22 -17.79
CA GLU A 65 -6.69 16.99 -18.21
C GLU A 65 -7.63 18.07 -17.65
N PHE A 66 -7.16 19.32 -17.46
CA PHE A 66 -7.91 20.39 -16.77
C PHE A 66 -9.32 20.60 -17.31
N PHE A 67 -9.51 20.54 -18.64
CA PHE A 67 -10.82 20.72 -19.27
C PHE A 67 -11.62 19.42 -19.34
N ASP A 68 -10.98 18.29 -19.67
CA ASP A 68 -11.63 16.99 -19.85
C ASP A 68 -12.09 16.32 -18.57
N GLU A 69 -11.31 16.36 -17.50
CA GLU A 69 -11.72 15.76 -16.23
C GLU A 69 -12.62 16.74 -15.43
N PRO A 70 -13.67 16.25 -14.77
CA PRO A 70 -14.55 17.08 -13.93
C PRO A 70 -13.82 17.63 -12.69
N PHE A 71 -12.96 16.81 -12.09
CA PHE A 71 -12.14 17.15 -10.92
C PHE A 71 -10.68 16.78 -11.23
N PRO A 72 -9.99 17.59 -12.06
CA PRO A 72 -8.71 17.22 -12.62
C PRO A 72 -7.65 17.01 -11.54
N ALA A 73 -6.84 15.97 -11.70
CA ALA A 73 -5.76 15.66 -10.78
C ALA A 73 -4.55 16.57 -11.03
N LEU A 74 -3.96 17.07 -9.94
CA LEU A 74 -2.69 17.80 -9.99
C LEU A 74 -1.60 16.80 -10.38
N ARG A 75 -0.88 17.06 -11.48
CA ARG A 75 0.27 16.24 -11.91
C ARG A 75 1.57 16.80 -11.38
N GLU A 76 1.82 18.10 -11.50
CA GLU A 76 3.08 18.74 -11.11
C GLU A 76 2.83 20.09 -10.45
N SER A 77 3.72 20.48 -9.55
CA SER A 77 3.66 21.71 -8.76
C SER A 77 5.06 22.26 -8.53
N TRP A 78 5.27 23.53 -8.86
CA TRP A 78 6.49 24.26 -8.56
C TRP A 78 6.13 25.42 -7.63
N LEU A 79 6.56 25.35 -6.37
CA LEU A 79 6.44 26.44 -5.41
C LEU A 79 7.69 27.30 -5.49
N VAL A 80 7.54 28.51 -6.05
CA VAL A 80 8.62 29.47 -6.24
C VAL A 80 8.55 30.52 -5.13
N ASP A 81 9.61 30.62 -4.33
CA ASP A 81 9.79 31.67 -3.32
C ASP A 81 10.67 32.76 -3.91
N LEU A 82 10.06 33.92 -4.20
CA LEU A 82 10.72 35.04 -4.88
C LEU A 82 11.73 35.76 -3.97
N ASP A 83 11.51 35.79 -2.65
CA ASP A 83 12.42 36.48 -1.73
C ASP A 83 13.67 35.62 -1.48
N ARG A 84 13.46 34.30 -1.35
CA ARG A 84 14.54 33.35 -1.10
C ARG A 84 15.25 32.89 -2.38
N GLN A 85 14.72 33.24 -3.55
CA GLN A 85 15.18 32.78 -4.87
C GLN A 85 15.25 31.24 -4.96
N THR A 86 14.25 30.54 -4.40
CA THR A 86 14.20 29.06 -4.42
C THR A 86 12.96 28.52 -5.12
N VAL A 87 13.09 27.30 -5.65
CA VAL A 87 12.01 26.56 -6.32
C VAL A 87 11.91 25.18 -5.71
N SER A 88 10.75 24.84 -5.15
CA SER A 88 10.43 23.49 -4.68
C SER A 88 9.50 22.81 -5.67
N TYR A 89 9.98 21.73 -6.29
CA TYR A 89 9.22 20.91 -7.22
C TYR A 89 8.52 19.75 -6.51
N ARG A 90 7.31 19.40 -6.98
CA ARG A 90 6.60 18.17 -6.62
C ARG A 90 5.88 17.59 -7.83
N THR A 91 5.94 16.27 -7.98
CA THR A 91 5.20 15.49 -8.97
C THR A 91 4.32 14.44 -8.30
N TYR A 92 3.15 14.24 -8.89
CA TYR A 92 2.14 13.28 -8.51
C TYR A 92 1.83 12.29 -9.64
N ALA A 93 2.65 12.26 -10.71
CA ALA A 93 2.47 11.37 -11.86
C ALA A 93 2.38 9.87 -11.47
N ASP A 94 3.08 9.48 -10.39
CA ASP A 94 3.06 8.13 -9.81
C ASP A 94 2.16 8.02 -8.56
N SER A 95 1.46 9.10 -8.16
CA SER A 95 0.61 9.11 -6.97
C SER A 95 -0.66 8.29 -7.19
N ARG A 96 -0.92 7.35 -6.28
CA ARG A 96 -2.17 6.58 -6.23
C ARG A 96 -3.36 7.40 -5.72
N ASN A 97 -3.12 8.57 -5.16
CA ASN A 97 -4.12 9.43 -4.55
C ASN A 97 -3.68 10.89 -4.74
N PRO A 98 -3.68 11.41 -5.98
CA PRO A 98 -3.25 12.77 -6.24
C PRO A 98 -4.24 13.79 -5.63
N PRO A 99 -3.78 15.00 -5.30
CA PRO A 99 -4.66 16.12 -5.05
C PRO A 99 -5.54 16.38 -6.27
N ILE A 100 -6.79 16.80 -6.06
CA ILE A 100 -7.73 17.13 -7.13
C ILE A 100 -8.22 18.58 -7.02
N LEU A 101 -8.51 19.16 -8.18
CA LEU A 101 -9.05 20.51 -8.27
C LEU A 101 -10.58 20.48 -8.13
N HIS A 102 -11.08 21.38 -7.28
CA HIS A 102 -12.51 21.62 -7.08
C HIS A 102 -12.88 23.02 -7.54
N ARG A 103 -14.10 23.20 -8.07
CA ARG A 103 -14.63 24.51 -8.50
C ARG A 103 -13.77 25.20 -9.57
N LYS A 104 -13.49 24.49 -10.67
CA LYS A 104 -12.61 24.97 -11.75
C LYS A 104 -13.23 26.10 -12.57
N GLU A 105 -14.56 26.22 -12.57
CA GLU A 105 -15.32 27.32 -13.18
C GLU A 105 -14.95 28.71 -12.62
N LEU A 106 -14.50 28.77 -11.36
CA LEU A 106 -14.12 30.02 -10.69
C LEU A 106 -12.72 30.51 -11.10
N MET A 107 -11.94 29.69 -11.80
CA MET A 107 -10.55 29.97 -12.17
C MET A 107 -10.41 30.38 -13.64
N LEU A 108 -11.51 30.33 -14.39
CA LEU A 108 -11.59 30.64 -15.82
C LEU A 108 -12.17 32.04 -16.05
N PRO A 109 -11.89 32.65 -17.22
CA PRO A 109 -12.56 33.88 -17.66
C PRO A 109 -14.10 33.76 -17.61
N ASP A 110 -14.80 34.87 -17.33
CA ASP A 110 -16.26 34.88 -17.23
C ASP A 110 -16.96 34.48 -18.54
N ASP A 111 -16.32 34.75 -19.69
CA ASP A 111 -16.77 34.46 -21.06
C ASP A 111 -16.35 33.06 -21.57
N HIS A 112 -15.68 32.25 -20.75
CA HIS A 112 -15.18 30.95 -21.18
C HIS A 112 -16.33 29.96 -21.52
N PRO A 113 -16.37 29.36 -22.73
CA PRO A 113 -17.57 28.68 -23.26
C PRO A 113 -18.04 27.46 -22.45
N ARG A 114 -17.13 26.73 -21.78
CA ARG A 114 -17.48 25.58 -20.93
C ARG A 114 -17.69 25.93 -19.45
N ARG A 115 -17.68 27.22 -19.07
CA ARG A 115 -17.78 27.62 -17.66
C ARG A 115 -19.12 27.24 -17.03
N ALA A 116 -20.21 27.38 -17.77
CA ALA A 116 -21.55 27.00 -17.33
C ALA A 116 -21.70 25.47 -17.08
N GLU A 117 -21.11 24.64 -17.94
CA GLU A 117 -21.07 23.17 -17.77
C GLU A 117 -20.38 22.78 -16.45
N TYR A 118 -19.23 23.40 -16.15
CA TYR A 118 -18.48 23.15 -14.92
C TYR A 118 -19.21 23.68 -13.68
N ALA A 119 -19.86 24.84 -13.79
CA ALA A 119 -20.67 25.42 -12.71
C ALA A 119 -21.86 24.52 -12.34
N ALA A 120 -22.58 23.98 -13.34
CA ALA A 120 -23.72 23.09 -13.12
C ALA A 120 -23.32 21.80 -12.37
N LEU A 121 -22.15 21.22 -12.67
CA LEU A 121 -21.62 20.09 -11.91
C LEU A 121 -21.27 20.46 -10.46
N THR A 122 -20.61 21.61 -10.26
CA THR A 122 -20.28 22.12 -8.92
C THR A 122 -21.55 22.38 -8.10
N GLU A 123 -22.60 22.91 -8.71
CA GLU A 123 -23.89 23.16 -8.07
C GLU A 123 -24.58 21.85 -7.68
N ALA A 124 -24.70 20.89 -8.61
CA ALA A 124 -25.25 19.57 -8.31
C ALA A 124 -24.49 18.85 -7.18
N ALA A 125 -23.15 18.96 -7.17
CA ALA A 125 -22.33 18.42 -6.10
C ALA A 125 -22.52 19.14 -4.75
N ALA A 126 -22.79 20.45 -4.77
CA ALA A 126 -23.10 21.23 -3.56
C ALA A 126 -24.46 20.84 -2.97
N THR A 127 -25.50 20.72 -3.79
CA THR A 127 -26.86 20.31 -3.35
C THR A 127 -26.88 18.92 -2.69
N LEU A 128 -25.97 18.02 -3.11
CA LEU A 128 -25.81 16.68 -2.52
C LEU A 128 -24.93 16.65 -1.26
N GLY A 129 -24.43 17.81 -0.80
CA GLY A 129 -23.58 17.94 0.37
C GLY A 129 -22.16 17.35 0.20
N LEU A 130 -21.65 17.28 -1.04
CA LEU A 130 -20.29 16.79 -1.28
C LEU A 130 -19.21 17.78 -0.83
N PHE A 131 -19.56 19.06 -0.65
CA PHE A 131 -18.63 20.12 -0.22
C PHE A 131 -18.68 20.44 1.29
N ASP A 132 -19.56 19.81 2.07
CA ASP A 132 -19.81 20.12 3.49
C ASP A 132 -18.58 19.99 4.39
N ARG A 133 -17.63 19.13 4.01
CA ARG A 133 -16.38 18.87 4.75
C ARG A 133 -15.16 19.12 3.86
N PRO A 134 -14.84 20.38 3.54
CA PRO A 134 -13.84 20.74 2.52
C PRO A 134 -12.42 20.24 2.84
N THR A 135 -12.09 20.02 4.11
CA THR A 135 -10.81 19.46 4.56
C THR A 135 -10.60 17.99 4.19
N ARG A 136 -11.68 17.24 3.92
CA ARG A 136 -11.61 15.78 3.65
C ARG A 136 -11.61 15.41 2.16
N ILE A 137 -11.93 16.35 1.27
CA ILE A 137 -12.18 16.09 -0.16
C ILE A 137 -11.01 16.44 -1.10
N GLY A 138 -9.90 16.97 -0.60
CA GLY A 138 -8.78 17.45 -1.42
C GLY A 138 -8.04 16.39 -2.25
N TYR A 139 -8.33 15.10 -2.05
CA TYR A 139 -7.64 13.97 -2.65
C TYR A 139 -8.60 13.02 -3.37
N GLN A 140 -8.17 12.48 -4.52
CA GLN A 140 -9.04 11.76 -5.47
C GLN A 140 -9.78 10.55 -4.87
N ARG A 141 -9.13 9.77 -3.99
CA ARG A 141 -9.71 8.57 -3.38
C ARG A 141 -10.81 8.92 -2.38
N GLN A 142 -10.58 9.91 -1.52
CA GLN A 142 -11.56 10.40 -0.55
C GLN A 142 -12.78 10.97 -1.28
N TRP A 143 -12.56 11.76 -2.34
CA TRP A 143 -13.63 12.29 -3.18
C TRP A 143 -14.49 11.20 -3.82
N ARG A 144 -13.86 10.24 -4.52
CA ARG A 144 -14.57 9.12 -5.15
C ARG A 144 -15.32 8.24 -4.15
N ALA A 145 -14.82 8.09 -2.92
CA ALA A 145 -15.50 7.38 -1.85
C ALA A 145 -16.77 8.15 -1.40
N LEU A 146 -16.65 9.45 -1.13
CA LEU A 146 -17.77 10.31 -0.69
C LEU A 146 -18.89 10.39 -1.74
N VAL A 147 -18.55 10.53 -3.02
CA VAL A 147 -19.52 10.53 -4.14
C VAL A 147 -20.31 9.22 -4.17
N ARG A 148 -19.63 8.08 -3.96
CA ARG A 148 -20.26 6.75 -3.93
C ARG A 148 -21.09 6.51 -2.67
N GLU A 149 -20.63 7.01 -1.52
CA GLU A 149 -21.37 6.99 -0.24
C GLU A 149 -22.72 7.73 -0.36
N LYS A 150 -22.75 8.84 -1.11
CA LYS A 150 -23.98 9.58 -1.43
C LYS A 150 -24.87 8.89 -2.49
N GLY A 151 -24.48 7.72 -3.03
CA GLY A 151 -25.28 6.96 -4.00
C GLY A 151 -25.04 7.30 -5.48
N TYR A 152 -24.01 8.09 -5.81
CA TYR A 152 -23.74 8.56 -7.17
C TYR A 152 -22.44 8.02 -7.75
N ARG A 153 -22.29 8.18 -9.07
CA ARG A 153 -21.02 8.12 -9.80
C ARG A 153 -20.88 9.35 -10.69
N ILE A 154 -19.65 9.76 -10.98
CA ILE A 154 -19.39 10.81 -11.97
C ILE A 154 -19.22 10.16 -13.35
N ALA A 155 -19.88 10.71 -14.36
CA ALA A 155 -19.75 10.30 -15.76
C ALA A 155 -19.64 11.55 -16.65
N GLY A 156 -18.45 11.80 -17.22
CA GLY A 156 -18.16 13.11 -17.81
C GLY A 156 -18.32 14.21 -16.75
N HIS A 157 -19.02 15.29 -17.11
CA HIS A 157 -19.33 16.40 -16.22
C HIS A 157 -20.72 16.29 -15.54
N ALA A 158 -21.23 15.07 -15.34
CA ALA A 158 -22.51 14.83 -14.66
C ALA A 158 -22.40 13.84 -13.49
N LEU A 159 -23.25 14.04 -12.47
CA LEU A 159 -23.49 13.08 -11.39
C LEU A 159 -24.68 12.18 -11.77
N VAL A 160 -24.43 10.88 -11.89
CA VAL A 160 -25.41 9.87 -12.29
C VAL A 160 -25.72 8.98 -11.08
N PRO A 161 -27.00 8.77 -10.72
CA PRO A 161 -27.38 7.82 -9.68
C PRO A 161 -26.86 6.41 -9.97
N LEU A 162 -26.54 5.65 -8.93
CA LEU A 162 -26.40 4.21 -9.01
C LEU A 162 -27.82 3.61 -8.91
N GLY A 163 -28.42 3.28 -10.04
CA GLY A 163 -29.76 2.68 -10.09
C GLY A 163 -29.78 1.26 -9.50
N ASN A 164 -30.93 0.86 -8.95
CA ASN A 164 -31.20 -0.54 -8.60
C ASN A 164 -31.31 -1.38 -9.88
N ASP A 165 -30.48 -2.42 -10.00
CA ASP A 165 -30.75 -3.58 -10.85
C ASP A 165 -31.57 -4.59 -10.04
N ASP A 166 -32.91 -4.44 -10.06
CA ASP A 166 -33.87 -5.38 -9.47
C ASP A 166 -34.56 -6.18 -10.58
N THR A 167 -34.41 -7.51 -10.58
CA THR A 167 -35.21 -8.45 -11.39
C THR A 167 -35.74 -9.60 -10.54
N GLY A 168 -36.98 -9.46 -10.04
CA GLY A 168 -38.09 -10.44 -9.85
C GLY A 168 -37.81 -11.85 -9.26
N GLU A 169 -38.73 -12.55 -8.59
CA GLU A 169 -40.17 -12.45 -8.28
C GLU A 169 -40.49 -13.42 -7.10
N SER A 170 -41.59 -13.37 -6.33
CA SER A 170 -42.69 -12.39 -6.13
C SER A 170 -43.43 -12.66 -4.78
N ASP A 171 -44.48 -11.89 -4.49
CA ASP A 171 -45.30 -11.84 -3.26
C ASP A 171 -46.54 -12.79 -3.27
N ARG A 172 -46.96 -13.30 -2.07
CA ARG A 172 -48.37 -13.36 -1.54
C ARG A 172 -48.63 -14.43 -0.44
N GLY A 173 -49.22 -14.03 0.70
CA GLY A 173 -49.89 -14.96 1.65
C GLY A 173 -50.00 -14.53 3.12
N THR A 174 -51.00 -13.73 3.48
CA THR A 174 -51.39 -13.26 4.85
C THR A 174 -52.16 -14.31 5.69
N PRO A 175 -52.54 -14.09 6.99
CA PRO A 175 -52.30 -12.95 7.92
C PRO A 175 -51.85 -13.31 9.38
N SER A 176 -51.59 -12.28 10.19
CA SER A 176 -51.33 -12.32 11.66
C SER A 176 -52.60 -12.51 12.51
N PRO A 177 -52.51 -12.87 13.82
CA PRO A 177 -52.62 -11.80 14.83
C PRO A 177 -51.79 -11.94 16.14
N LEU A 178 -51.25 -10.79 16.57
CA LEU A 178 -51.22 -10.22 17.94
C LEU A 178 -50.30 -10.76 19.07
N ALA A 179 -49.42 -9.82 19.48
CA ALA A 179 -49.17 -9.31 20.84
C ALA A 179 -47.95 -9.82 21.66
N GLY A 180 -47.14 -8.87 22.14
CA GLY A 180 -46.03 -9.10 23.10
C GLY A 180 -44.75 -8.37 22.68
N GLU A 181 -44.53 -7.19 23.24
CA GLU A 181 -43.49 -6.20 22.91
C GLU A 181 -42.01 -6.68 22.96
N ASP A 182 -41.18 -5.96 22.17
CA ASP A 182 -39.75 -5.73 22.34
C ASP A 182 -38.75 -6.90 22.22
N TRP A 183 -38.51 -7.39 20.98
CA TRP A 183 -37.20 -7.91 20.55
C TRP A 183 -37.04 -7.89 19.01
N GLU A 184 -36.08 -7.13 18.48
CA GLU A 184 -35.52 -7.30 17.13
C GLU A 184 -33.98 -7.22 17.25
N GLY A 185 -33.17 -8.10 16.65
CA GLY A 185 -33.49 -9.24 15.80
C GLY A 185 -32.26 -9.58 14.94
N GLY A 186 -31.60 -10.71 15.20
CA GLY A 186 -30.33 -11.06 14.54
C GLY A 186 -30.49 -11.92 13.28
N GLY A 187 -30.21 -11.34 12.09
CA GLY A 187 -29.82 -12.05 10.85
C GLY A 187 -30.84 -13.04 10.22
N PRO A 188 -30.44 -13.80 9.16
CA PRO A 188 -29.16 -13.77 8.45
C PRO A 188 -29.21 -13.81 6.88
N LEU A 189 -28.16 -13.19 6.27
CA LEU A 189 -27.39 -13.58 5.05
C LEU A 189 -28.02 -13.81 3.65
N GLY A 190 -27.38 -13.19 2.63
CA GLY A 190 -27.59 -13.56 1.21
C GLY A 190 -26.94 -12.69 0.11
N TRP A 191 -25.66 -12.27 0.18
CA TRP A 191 -24.97 -11.59 -0.95
C TRP A 191 -23.44 -11.74 -0.91
N GLN A 192 -22.82 -12.08 -2.04
CA GLN A 192 -21.37 -12.28 -2.21
C GLN A 192 -20.77 -11.30 -3.23
N THR A 193 -19.62 -10.68 -2.87
CA THR A 193 -18.34 -10.68 -3.64
C THR A 193 -17.37 -9.62 -3.11
N ALA A 194 -16.14 -10.04 -2.77
CA ALA A 194 -14.91 -9.24 -2.65
C ALA A 194 -14.91 -7.96 -1.76
N ARG A 195 -15.39 -8.05 -0.51
CA ARG A 195 -15.14 -7.02 0.56
C ARG A 195 -14.35 -7.54 1.76
N GLN A 196 -13.86 -8.77 1.72
CA GLN A 196 -13.47 -9.55 2.91
C GLN A 196 -12.13 -9.18 3.58
N LEU A 197 -11.21 -8.46 2.91
CA LEU A 197 -9.91 -8.08 3.51
C LEU A 197 -9.92 -6.75 4.29
N THR A 198 -11.03 -6.01 4.29
CA THR A 198 -11.19 -4.75 5.05
C THR A 198 -12.18 -4.85 6.21
N ALA A 199 -12.65 -6.06 6.54
CA ALA A 199 -13.63 -6.31 7.61
C ALA A 199 -13.00 -6.82 8.92
N LEU A 200 -11.79 -7.39 8.89
CA LEU A 200 -11.11 -7.91 10.09
C LEU A 200 -10.79 -6.85 11.17
N THR A 201 -10.91 -5.56 10.86
CA THR A 201 -10.69 -4.45 11.81
C THR A 201 -11.80 -4.25 12.85
N ARG A 202 -12.78 -5.16 12.94
CA ARG A 202 -13.85 -5.14 13.96
C ARG A 202 -13.82 -6.29 14.97
N TYR A 203 -12.93 -7.26 14.80
CA TYR A 203 -12.59 -8.23 15.83
C TYR A 203 -11.16 -7.97 16.31
N ASN A 204 -10.97 -7.95 17.62
CA ASN A 204 -9.70 -7.56 18.23
C ASN A 204 -8.72 -8.75 18.28
N PHE A 205 -8.43 -9.32 17.11
CA PHE A 205 -7.55 -10.47 16.93
C PHE A 205 -6.17 -10.25 17.57
N SER A 206 -5.52 -11.31 18.04
CA SER A 206 -4.17 -11.20 18.61
C SER A 206 -3.13 -10.77 17.57
N ALA A 207 -2.01 -10.20 18.06
CA ALA A 207 -0.91 -9.74 17.22
C ALA A 207 -0.42 -10.77 16.17
N PRO A 208 -0.18 -12.06 16.49
CA PRO A 208 0.21 -13.03 15.46
C PRO A 208 -0.88 -13.21 14.38
N VAL A 209 -2.15 -13.33 14.74
CA VAL A 209 -3.25 -13.48 13.77
C VAL A 209 -3.39 -12.24 12.88
N GLN A 210 -3.23 -11.04 13.43
CA GLN A 210 -3.18 -9.80 12.63
C GLN A 210 -2.01 -9.80 11.62
N THR A 211 -0.85 -10.36 11.96
CA THR A 211 0.26 -10.48 11.01
C THR A 211 -0.06 -11.49 9.90
N LEU A 212 -0.67 -12.63 10.22
CA LEU A 212 -1.07 -13.63 9.22
C LEU A 212 -2.05 -13.04 8.20
N ALA A 213 -3.03 -12.25 8.67
CA ALA A 213 -3.92 -11.48 7.80
C ALA A 213 -3.16 -10.51 6.89
N ARG A 214 -2.25 -9.71 7.45
CA ARG A 214 -1.45 -8.69 6.74
C ARG A 214 -0.58 -9.27 5.62
N TYR A 215 -0.09 -10.50 5.80
CA TYR A 215 0.77 -11.21 4.86
C TYR A 215 0.03 -12.18 3.93
N GLY A 216 -1.31 -12.27 4.02
CA GLY A 216 -2.13 -13.07 3.10
C GLY A 216 -2.15 -14.57 3.40
N PHE A 217 -1.84 -14.97 4.64
CA PHE A 217 -1.92 -16.36 5.09
C PHE A 217 -3.34 -16.78 5.53
N LEU A 218 -4.29 -15.84 5.60
CA LEU A 218 -5.69 -16.08 6.00
C LEU A 218 -6.67 -15.90 4.83
N ASP A 219 -6.30 -16.39 3.64
CA ASP A 219 -7.12 -16.31 2.42
C ASP A 219 -7.91 -17.60 2.11
N GLY A 220 -7.94 -18.54 3.06
CA GLY A 220 -8.66 -19.81 2.96
C GLY A 220 -7.88 -20.95 2.33
N ARG A 221 -6.66 -20.71 1.80
CA ARG A 221 -5.81 -21.77 1.20
C ARG A 221 -5.05 -22.63 2.20
N PHE A 222 -5.01 -22.24 3.47
CA PHE A 222 -4.20 -22.86 4.51
C PHE A 222 -5.05 -23.22 5.72
N SER A 223 -4.75 -24.36 6.33
CA SER A 223 -5.21 -24.76 7.66
C SER A 223 -4.40 -24.05 8.76
N LEU A 224 -5.06 -23.69 9.86
CA LEU A 224 -4.43 -23.06 11.02
C LEU A 224 -4.74 -23.87 12.28
N PHE A 225 -3.72 -24.19 13.07
CA PHE A 225 -3.88 -24.77 14.40
C PHE A 225 -3.24 -23.87 15.47
N ASP A 226 -4.02 -23.46 16.45
CA ASP A 226 -3.61 -22.59 17.55
C ASP A 226 -3.21 -23.42 18.78
N TYR A 227 -1.92 -23.52 19.03
CA TYR A 227 -1.32 -24.29 20.11
C TYR A 227 -1.21 -23.40 21.35
N GLY A 228 -2.08 -23.63 22.35
CA GLY A 228 -2.29 -22.77 23.51
C GLY A 228 -3.32 -21.67 23.25
N CYS A 229 -4.46 -22.02 22.66
CA CYS A 229 -5.49 -21.07 22.20
C CYS A 229 -6.22 -20.32 23.34
N GLY A 230 -5.97 -20.66 24.61
CA GLY A 230 -6.71 -20.15 25.75
C GLY A 230 -8.22 -20.32 25.56
N ARG A 231 -8.96 -19.22 25.76
CA ARG A 231 -10.43 -19.18 25.59
C ARG A 231 -10.91 -19.19 24.13
N GLY A 232 -10.01 -19.30 23.15
CA GLY A 232 -10.35 -19.45 21.74
C GLY A 232 -10.96 -18.21 21.09
N ASP A 233 -10.63 -17.00 21.56
CA ASP A 233 -11.16 -15.75 21.04
C ASP A 233 -10.81 -15.56 19.55
N ASP A 234 -9.55 -15.79 19.19
CA ASP A 234 -9.07 -15.78 17.80
C ASP A 234 -9.72 -16.90 16.98
N LEU A 235 -9.84 -18.11 17.54
CA LEU A 235 -10.43 -19.27 16.84
C LEU A 235 -11.89 -19.05 16.45
N ARG A 236 -12.70 -18.42 17.31
CA ARG A 236 -14.07 -18.04 16.96
C ARG A 236 -14.06 -17.06 15.77
N GLY A 237 -13.29 -15.98 15.89
CA GLY A 237 -13.17 -15.00 14.81
C GLY A 237 -12.70 -15.59 13.47
N LEU A 238 -11.75 -16.54 13.48
CA LEU A 238 -11.27 -17.21 12.27
C LEU A 238 -12.35 -18.12 11.65
N ARG A 239 -13.05 -18.90 12.47
CA ARG A 239 -14.13 -19.81 12.02
C ARG A 239 -15.34 -19.03 11.47
N ASP A 240 -15.70 -17.92 12.09
CA ASP A 240 -16.77 -17.02 11.64
C ASP A 240 -16.49 -16.44 10.24
N HIS A 241 -15.22 -16.37 9.83
CA HIS A 241 -14.79 -15.96 8.48
C HIS A 241 -14.61 -17.14 7.50
N GLY A 242 -15.02 -18.35 7.89
CA GLY A 242 -14.96 -19.55 7.04
C GLY A 242 -13.57 -20.16 6.89
N LEU A 243 -12.62 -19.83 7.76
CA LEU A 243 -11.26 -20.37 7.72
C LEU A 243 -11.18 -21.71 8.46
N ASN A 244 -10.38 -22.64 7.92
CA ASN A 244 -10.12 -23.93 8.56
C ASN A 244 -9.18 -23.73 9.77
N ALA A 245 -9.76 -23.47 10.93
CA ALA A 245 -9.04 -23.18 12.17
C ALA A 245 -9.40 -24.17 13.30
N ALA A 246 -8.38 -24.77 13.91
CA ALA A 246 -8.45 -25.61 15.10
C ALA A 246 -7.49 -25.11 16.18
N GLY A 247 -7.55 -25.69 17.38
CA GLY A 247 -6.59 -25.37 18.43
C GLY A 247 -6.86 -26.16 19.70
N TRP A 248 -5.92 -26.05 20.63
CA TRP A 248 -5.85 -26.79 21.88
C TRP A 248 -5.28 -25.90 22.98
N ASP A 249 -5.72 -26.11 24.21
CA ASP A 249 -5.17 -25.46 25.39
C ASP A 249 -5.25 -26.41 26.60
N PRO A 250 -4.18 -26.55 27.40
CA PRO A 250 -4.13 -27.56 28.47
C PRO A 250 -5.18 -27.37 29.57
N TYR A 251 -5.79 -26.18 29.67
CA TYR A 251 -6.80 -25.87 30.69
C TYR A 251 -8.18 -25.53 30.08
N TYR A 252 -8.21 -24.70 29.02
CA TYR A 252 -9.44 -24.18 28.44
C TYR A 252 -10.02 -25.02 27.30
N ALA A 253 -9.19 -25.84 26.63
CA ALA A 253 -9.60 -26.70 25.52
C ALA A 253 -8.70 -27.95 25.44
N PRO A 254 -8.75 -28.86 26.44
CA PRO A 254 -7.86 -30.02 26.50
C PRO A 254 -8.31 -31.19 25.59
N ASP A 255 -9.62 -31.30 25.32
CA ASP A 255 -10.23 -32.42 24.61
C ASP A 255 -9.97 -32.47 23.08
N PRO A 256 -9.89 -31.35 22.34
CA PRO A 256 -9.60 -31.38 20.90
C PRO A 256 -8.23 -32.01 20.59
N PRO A 257 -8.15 -32.94 19.63
CA PRO A 257 -6.90 -33.63 19.32
C PRO A 257 -5.89 -32.66 18.67
N ILE A 258 -4.67 -32.66 19.20
CA ILE A 258 -3.53 -31.98 18.58
C ILE A 258 -3.17 -32.70 17.27
N HIS A 259 -3.12 -31.96 16.16
CA HIS A 259 -2.83 -32.50 14.83
C HIS A 259 -1.99 -31.52 14.00
N PRO A 260 -1.28 -31.99 12.94
CA PRO A 260 -0.54 -31.13 12.03
C PRO A 260 -1.44 -30.16 11.26
N ALA A 261 -0.88 -29.02 10.85
CA ALA A 261 -1.55 -28.03 9.99
C ALA A 261 -0.52 -27.25 9.15
N ASP A 262 -0.99 -26.60 8.08
CA ASP A 262 -0.15 -25.71 7.25
C ASP A 262 0.51 -24.63 8.11
N ILE A 263 -0.25 -24.05 9.05
CA ILE A 263 0.16 -22.97 9.94
C ILE A 263 -0.08 -23.37 11.40
N ILE A 264 0.97 -23.38 12.21
CA ILE A 264 0.88 -23.49 13.68
C ILE A 264 1.07 -22.11 14.30
N ASN A 265 0.15 -21.67 15.16
CA ASN A 265 0.32 -20.50 16.01
C ASN A 265 0.71 -20.94 17.42
N LEU A 266 1.86 -20.47 17.92
CA LEU A 266 2.31 -20.60 19.30
C LEU A 266 2.28 -19.21 19.94
N GLY A 267 1.06 -18.72 20.19
CA GLY A 267 0.79 -17.36 20.62
C GLY A 267 0.97 -17.17 22.14
N PHE A 268 2.02 -16.47 22.56
CA PHE A 268 2.30 -16.09 23.98
C PHE A 268 2.50 -17.25 24.98
N VAL A 269 2.40 -18.51 24.55
CA VAL A 269 2.54 -19.71 25.39
C VAL A 269 3.89 -19.78 26.11
N ILE A 270 5.00 -19.62 25.38
CA ILE A 270 6.36 -19.71 25.97
C ILE A 270 6.72 -18.54 26.89
N ASN A 271 5.81 -17.60 27.13
CA ASN A 271 5.97 -16.61 28.19
C ASN A 271 5.43 -17.09 29.55
N VAL A 272 4.42 -17.96 29.57
CA VAL A 272 3.74 -18.36 30.82
C VAL A 272 4.31 -19.63 31.46
N ILE A 273 5.18 -20.35 30.74
CA ILE A 273 5.88 -21.55 31.22
C ILE A 273 7.16 -21.16 31.97
N GLU A 274 7.22 -21.49 33.27
CA GLU A 274 8.35 -21.20 34.16
C GLU A 274 9.55 -22.14 34.00
N ASP A 275 9.35 -23.28 33.34
CA ASP A 275 10.42 -24.25 33.09
C ASP A 275 11.03 -24.09 31.70
N ARG A 276 12.37 -24.14 31.62
CA ARG A 276 13.07 -23.90 30.37
C ARG A 276 12.96 -25.10 29.43
N ASP A 277 12.94 -26.31 29.97
CA ASP A 277 12.92 -27.53 29.17
C ASP A 277 11.50 -27.79 28.67
N GLU A 278 10.48 -27.48 29.47
CA GLU A 278 9.08 -27.46 29.02
C GLU A 278 8.84 -26.41 27.92
N ARG A 279 9.45 -25.21 27.99
CA ARG A 279 9.40 -24.22 26.89
C ARG A 279 10.03 -24.76 25.60
N LEU A 280 11.13 -25.50 25.70
CA LEU A 280 11.80 -26.12 24.56
C LEU A 280 10.92 -27.25 23.97
N GLU A 281 10.31 -28.06 24.82
CA GLU A 281 9.37 -29.10 24.42
C GLU A 281 8.13 -28.52 23.72
N ALA A 282 7.48 -27.49 24.29
CA ALA A 282 6.33 -26.84 23.68
C ALA A 282 6.67 -26.26 22.30
N LEU A 283 7.83 -25.60 22.16
CA LEU A 283 8.31 -25.03 20.91
C LEU A 283 8.63 -26.11 19.85
N THR A 284 9.32 -27.19 20.25
CA THR A 284 9.68 -28.28 19.33
C THR A 284 8.49 -29.14 18.92
N ARG A 285 7.52 -29.38 19.82
CA ARG A 285 6.22 -30.01 19.50
C ARG A 285 5.42 -29.14 18.52
N ALA A 286 5.28 -27.84 18.77
CA ALA A 286 4.62 -26.92 17.85
C ALA A 286 5.31 -26.88 16.47
N TRP A 287 6.64 -26.95 16.43
CA TRP A 287 7.39 -27.07 15.17
C TRP A 287 7.11 -28.38 14.44
N ALA A 288 7.07 -29.51 15.15
CA ALA A 288 6.78 -30.83 14.57
C ALA A 288 5.40 -30.92 13.89
N LEU A 289 4.43 -30.13 14.36
CA LEU A 289 3.07 -30.04 13.80
C LEU A 289 2.97 -29.08 12.61
N ALA A 290 3.94 -28.18 12.41
CA ALA A 290 3.91 -27.21 11.33
C ALA A 290 4.37 -27.83 10.01
N GLU A 291 3.46 -27.89 9.03
CA GLU A 291 3.75 -28.38 7.68
C GLU A 291 4.40 -27.28 6.80
N ARG A 292 4.03 -26.01 6.99
CA ARG A 292 4.61 -24.88 6.23
C ARG A 292 5.19 -23.76 7.08
N LEU A 293 4.46 -23.31 8.10
CA LEU A 293 4.77 -22.11 8.87
C LEU A 293 4.49 -22.33 10.36
N LEU A 294 5.49 -22.06 11.20
CA LEU A 294 5.30 -21.84 12.63
C LEU A 294 5.35 -20.34 12.92
N VAL A 295 4.36 -19.85 13.65
CA VAL A 295 4.33 -18.49 14.21
C VAL A 295 4.61 -18.58 15.70
N VAL A 296 5.62 -17.87 16.18
CA VAL A 296 5.92 -17.75 17.63
C VAL A 296 5.71 -16.29 18.02
N ALA A 297 4.83 -16.03 18.99
CA ALA A 297 4.61 -14.69 19.53
C ALA A 297 4.98 -14.63 21.02
N VAL A 298 5.66 -13.55 21.44
CA VAL A 298 6.03 -13.32 22.84
C VAL A 298 5.80 -11.89 23.31
N MET A 299 5.59 -11.74 24.62
CA MET A 299 5.67 -10.44 25.28
C MET A 299 7.13 -9.97 25.39
N LEU A 300 7.41 -8.74 24.96
CA LEU A 300 8.71 -8.10 25.09
C LEU A 300 8.86 -7.37 26.44
N ALA A 301 10.10 -7.24 26.92
CA ALA A 301 10.43 -6.43 28.09
C ALA A 301 10.31 -4.93 27.80
N ASN A 302 9.61 -4.19 28.66
CA ASN A 302 9.53 -2.73 28.60
C ASN A 302 10.45 -2.11 29.67
N PRO A 303 11.50 -1.34 29.28
CA PRO A 303 12.40 -0.68 30.24
C PRO A 303 11.70 0.28 31.20
N ASN A 304 10.54 0.83 30.81
CA ASN A 304 9.82 1.87 31.56
C ASN A 304 8.78 1.32 32.55
N GLU A 305 8.60 0.00 32.64
CA GLU A 305 7.69 -0.64 33.60
C GLU A 305 8.41 -1.77 34.36
N PRO A 306 8.85 -1.56 35.61
CA PRO A 306 9.31 -2.64 36.47
C PRO A 306 8.12 -3.53 36.86
N ARG A 307 8.07 -4.77 36.34
CA ARG A 307 6.94 -5.68 36.52
C ARG A 307 7.26 -6.82 37.49
N GLY A 308 6.45 -6.96 38.54
CA GLY A 308 6.40 -8.16 39.40
C GLY A 308 7.63 -8.36 40.30
N GLN A 309 7.63 -9.49 41.02
CA GLN A 309 8.78 -9.95 41.79
C GLN A 309 9.64 -10.88 40.90
N PRO A 310 10.98 -10.72 40.82
CA PRO A 310 11.83 -11.64 40.07
C PRO A 310 11.66 -13.09 40.51
N PHE A 311 11.48 -14.00 39.56
CA PHE A 311 11.29 -15.43 39.82
C PHE A 311 11.84 -16.26 38.66
N ARG A 312 12.78 -17.18 38.95
CA ARG A 312 13.57 -17.90 37.92
C ARG A 312 14.15 -16.90 36.89
N ASP A 313 13.84 -17.07 35.60
CA ASP A 313 14.29 -16.22 34.49
C ASP A 313 13.19 -15.28 33.94
N GLY A 314 12.15 -15.05 34.75
CA GLY A 314 11.04 -14.16 34.50
C GLY A 314 10.59 -13.46 35.79
N VAL A 315 9.30 -13.16 35.88
CA VAL A 315 8.72 -12.48 37.03
C VAL A 315 7.42 -13.16 37.48
N ARG A 316 7.15 -13.12 38.78
CA ARG A 316 5.85 -13.48 39.35
C ARG A 316 4.97 -12.23 39.38
N THR A 317 3.81 -12.30 38.73
CA THR A 317 2.84 -11.20 38.69
C THR A 317 2.15 -11.03 40.05
N GLN A 318 1.48 -9.89 40.25
CA GLN A 318 0.62 -9.67 41.44
C GLN A 318 -0.53 -10.69 41.55
N ARG A 319 -0.92 -11.32 40.43
CA ARG A 319 -1.92 -12.41 40.40
C ARG A 319 -1.32 -13.78 40.71
N GLY A 320 -0.04 -13.86 41.06
CA GLY A 320 0.67 -15.07 41.44
C GLY A 320 1.22 -15.91 40.28
N THR A 321 0.88 -15.58 39.03
CA THR A 321 1.30 -16.30 37.81
C THR A 321 2.75 -15.99 37.42
N PHE A 322 3.42 -16.93 36.74
CA PHE A 322 4.69 -16.67 36.08
C PHE A 322 4.49 -15.89 34.77
N GLN A 323 5.48 -15.06 34.44
CA GLN A 323 5.58 -14.38 33.14
C GLN A 323 7.06 -14.11 32.82
N LYS A 324 7.58 -14.69 31.75
CA LYS A 324 8.85 -14.27 31.15
C LYS A 324 8.61 -13.15 30.14
N TYR A 325 9.47 -12.14 30.16
CA TYR A 325 9.55 -11.10 29.13
C TYR A 325 10.86 -11.27 28.38
N TYR A 326 10.82 -11.22 27.05
CA TYR A 326 12.00 -11.43 26.21
C TYR A 326 12.52 -10.09 25.66
N THR A 327 13.80 -10.03 25.31
CA THR A 327 14.26 -9.07 24.29
C THR A 327 14.07 -9.65 22.89
N GLN A 328 13.94 -8.80 21.86
CA GLN A 328 13.80 -9.27 20.46
C GLN A 328 14.97 -10.14 20.02
N ALA A 329 16.20 -9.84 20.48
CA ALA A 329 17.39 -10.63 20.20
C ALA A 329 17.43 -11.97 20.95
N GLU A 330 16.99 -11.99 22.21
CA GLU A 330 16.90 -13.20 23.05
C GLU A 330 15.93 -14.21 22.46
N ILE A 331 14.68 -13.80 22.14
CA ILE A 331 13.70 -14.73 21.57
C ILE A 331 14.14 -15.25 20.19
N LYS A 332 14.74 -14.39 19.36
CA LYS A 332 15.30 -14.80 18.07
C LYS A 332 16.37 -15.88 18.26
N THR A 333 17.29 -15.68 19.21
CA THR A 333 18.37 -16.62 19.52
C THR A 333 17.85 -17.93 20.10
N PHE A 334 16.85 -17.88 21.00
CA PHE A 334 16.23 -19.06 21.60
C PHE A 334 15.55 -19.94 20.54
N VAL A 335 14.72 -19.34 19.67
CA VAL A 335 14.03 -20.08 18.60
C VAL A 335 15.03 -20.64 17.57
N ALA A 336 16.05 -19.86 17.19
CA ALA A 336 17.06 -20.33 16.23
C ALA A 336 17.84 -21.54 16.76
N ALA A 337 18.27 -21.49 18.02
CA ALA A 337 19.00 -22.59 18.66
C ALA A 337 18.12 -23.83 18.92
N ALA A 338 16.83 -23.65 19.17
CA ALA A 338 15.88 -24.74 19.42
C ALA A 338 15.51 -25.53 18.15
N LEU A 339 15.46 -24.87 16.99
CA LEU A 339 14.88 -25.43 15.76
C LEU A 339 15.89 -25.67 14.60
N ASP A 340 17.16 -25.25 14.74
CA ASP A 340 18.18 -25.14 13.65
C ASP A 340 17.63 -24.44 12.38
N ALA A 341 16.78 -23.44 12.58
CA ALA A 341 16.13 -22.65 11.54
C ALA A 341 16.20 -21.16 11.89
N GLU A 342 16.40 -20.26 10.92
CA GLU A 342 16.54 -18.81 11.19
C GLU A 342 15.16 -18.13 11.27
N PRO A 343 14.70 -17.68 12.45
CA PRO A 343 13.38 -17.08 12.59
C PRO A 343 13.33 -15.65 12.04
N ILE A 344 12.26 -15.36 11.32
CA ILE A 344 12.03 -14.08 10.62
C ILE A 344 11.17 -13.17 11.50
N PRO A 345 11.68 -12.02 12.01
CA PRO A 345 10.87 -11.09 12.78
C PRO A 345 9.90 -10.33 11.88
N VAL A 346 8.60 -10.48 12.12
CA VAL A 346 7.51 -9.87 11.32
C VAL A 346 6.72 -8.78 12.06
N ALA A 347 6.82 -8.76 13.38
CA ALA A 347 6.34 -7.72 14.29
C ALA A 347 7.17 -7.76 15.59
N PRO A 348 7.12 -6.73 16.46
CA PRO A 348 7.69 -6.79 17.80
C PRO A 348 7.17 -8.02 18.55
N GLY A 349 8.08 -8.91 18.95
CA GLY A 349 7.75 -10.16 19.63
C GLY A 349 7.17 -11.27 18.74
N VAL A 350 6.93 -11.07 17.44
CA VAL A 350 6.37 -12.10 16.54
C VAL A 350 7.40 -12.55 15.50
N LEU A 351 7.64 -13.86 15.47
CA LEU A 351 8.59 -14.54 14.59
C LEU A 351 7.87 -15.56 13.70
N TYR A 352 8.26 -15.64 12.43
CA TYR A 352 7.84 -16.68 11.48
C TYR A 352 9.01 -17.63 11.20
N ILE A 353 8.73 -18.93 11.14
CA ILE A 353 9.70 -19.98 10.82
C ILE A 353 9.10 -20.86 9.72
N PHE A 354 9.74 -20.91 8.55
CA PHE A 354 9.23 -21.64 7.39
C PHE A 354 9.85 -23.04 7.28
N ARG A 355 9.01 -24.03 6.97
CA ARG A 355 9.45 -25.40 6.63
C ARG A 355 10.01 -25.50 5.22
N ASP A 356 9.39 -24.80 4.27
CA ASP A 356 9.75 -24.77 2.85
C ASP A 356 10.70 -23.58 2.56
N PRO A 357 11.98 -23.81 2.20
CA PRO A 357 12.91 -22.74 1.82
C PRO A 357 12.48 -21.94 0.58
N ASP A 358 11.69 -22.51 -0.33
CA ASP A 358 11.14 -21.77 -1.47
C ASP A 358 9.98 -20.85 -1.00
N ALA A 359 9.17 -21.27 -0.02
CA ALA A 359 8.15 -20.41 0.60
C ALA A 359 8.78 -19.26 1.40
N GLU A 360 9.88 -19.53 2.10
CA GLU A 360 10.68 -18.51 2.79
C GLU A 360 11.21 -17.45 1.83
N GLN A 361 11.80 -17.88 0.71
CA GLN A 361 12.27 -16.98 -0.35
C GLN A 361 11.13 -16.13 -0.93
N ARG A 362 9.98 -16.74 -1.26
CA ARG A 362 8.79 -16.02 -1.74
C ARG A 362 8.30 -14.99 -0.71
N PHE A 363 8.24 -15.37 0.56
CA PHE A 363 7.81 -14.46 1.63
C PHE A 363 8.74 -13.26 1.78
N LEU A 364 10.07 -13.46 1.78
CA LEU A 364 11.02 -12.36 1.86
C LEU A 364 10.98 -11.45 0.62
N LEU A 365 10.86 -12.01 -0.58
CA LEU A 365 10.70 -11.24 -1.81
C LEU A 365 9.46 -10.34 -1.74
N GLU A 366 8.31 -10.90 -1.37
CA GLU A 366 7.05 -10.15 -1.21
C GLU A 366 7.06 -9.19 -0.02
N ARG A 367 7.84 -9.48 1.03
CA ARG A 367 8.03 -8.58 2.19
C ARG A 367 8.67 -7.26 1.78
N TYR A 368 9.68 -7.32 0.90
CA TYR A 368 10.41 -6.14 0.44
C TYR A 368 9.87 -5.53 -0.83
N ARG A 369 9.05 -6.24 -1.59
CA ARG A 369 8.46 -5.80 -2.85
C ARG A 369 7.85 -4.41 -2.75
N SER A 370 8.10 -3.56 -3.74
CA SER A 370 7.38 -2.32 -3.87
C SER A 370 5.93 -2.67 -4.15
N ARG A 371 5.06 -2.52 -3.15
CA ARG A 371 3.63 -2.42 -3.42
C ARG A 371 3.46 -1.12 -4.19
N ARG A 372 3.54 -1.21 -5.51
CA ARG A 372 2.96 -0.31 -6.50
C ARG A 372 1.78 -1.09 -7.09
N THR A 373 0.57 -0.54 -7.01
CA THR A 373 -0.57 -1.16 -7.68
C THR A 373 -0.22 -1.18 -9.16
N PRO A 374 -0.30 -2.33 -9.87
CA PRO A 374 -0.18 -2.31 -11.33
C PRO A 374 -1.17 -1.26 -11.84
N PRO A 375 -0.76 -0.32 -12.71
CA PRO A 375 -1.52 0.88 -13.02
C PRO A 375 -2.98 0.52 -13.26
N ARG A 376 -3.86 0.91 -12.32
CA ARG A 376 -5.29 0.64 -12.39
C ARG A 376 -5.76 1.21 -13.72
N ARG A 377 -6.21 0.33 -14.63
CA ARG A 377 -6.64 0.61 -16.02
C ARG A 377 -6.75 2.12 -16.24
N SER A 378 -5.66 2.74 -16.70
CA SER A 378 -5.71 4.09 -17.24
C SER A 378 -6.47 4.00 -18.56
N VAL A 379 -7.79 3.89 -18.44
CA VAL A 379 -8.73 4.32 -19.48
C VAL A 379 -8.71 5.84 -19.46
N ALA A 380 -7.54 6.41 -19.79
CA ALA A 380 -7.52 7.69 -20.45
C ALA A 380 -8.25 7.45 -21.77
N PRO A 381 -9.42 8.08 -22.02
CA PRO A 381 -9.98 8.06 -23.35
C PRO A 381 -9.00 8.80 -24.24
N ASP A 382 -8.38 8.08 -25.18
CA ASP A 382 -7.43 8.63 -26.15
C ASP A 382 -8.14 9.62 -27.07
N ARG A 383 -8.27 10.87 -26.59
CA ARG A 383 -9.19 11.91 -27.09
C ARG A 383 -8.62 12.74 -28.24
N GLU A 384 -7.82 12.12 -29.11
CA GLU A 384 -7.54 12.66 -30.44
C GLU A 384 -7.74 11.61 -31.54
N ARG A 385 -9.01 11.32 -31.88
CA ARG A 385 -9.33 10.67 -33.17
C ARG A 385 -10.41 11.39 -33.96
N ARG A 386 -9.91 12.06 -35.01
CA ARG A 386 -10.48 12.23 -36.36
C ARG A 386 -11.32 11.02 -36.84
N PRO A 387 -12.17 11.19 -37.86
CA PRO A 387 -13.38 10.38 -38.08
C PRO A 387 -13.18 8.85 -38.16
N VAL A 388 -14.16 8.14 -37.60
CA VAL A 388 -14.17 6.70 -37.32
C VAL A 388 -13.95 5.83 -38.57
N PRO A 389 -12.86 5.04 -38.62
CA PRO A 389 -12.75 3.86 -39.48
C PRO A 389 -13.36 2.63 -38.79
N ARG A 390 -13.61 1.57 -39.58
CA ARG A 390 -14.17 0.27 -39.15
C ARG A 390 -13.47 -0.30 -37.89
N PRO A 391 -14.17 -1.11 -37.06
CA PRO A 391 -13.58 -1.69 -35.85
C PRO A 391 -12.30 -2.47 -36.17
N ASP A 392 -11.22 -2.08 -35.51
CA ASP A 392 -9.92 -2.72 -35.65
C ASP A 392 -10.00 -4.19 -35.22
N ARG A 393 -9.46 -5.08 -36.06
CA ARG A 393 -9.34 -6.52 -35.77
C ARG A 393 -8.60 -6.76 -34.46
N ALA A 394 -7.66 -5.89 -34.07
CA ALA A 394 -6.99 -5.96 -32.77
C ALA A 394 -7.97 -5.72 -31.61
N THR A 395 -8.80 -4.68 -31.67
CA THR A 395 -9.79 -4.37 -30.61
C THR A 395 -10.82 -5.48 -30.45
N ALA A 396 -11.35 -6.02 -31.55
CA ALA A 396 -12.28 -7.15 -31.51
C ALA A 396 -11.63 -8.41 -30.88
N ARG A 397 -10.37 -8.70 -31.22
CA ARG A 397 -9.63 -9.84 -30.66
C ARG A 397 -9.27 -9.65 -29.18
N TYR A 398 -8.96 -8.43 -28.75
CA TYR A 398 -8.77 -8.12 -27.33
C TYR A 398 -10.06 -8.30 -26.54
N ALA A 399 -11.21 -7.84 -27.06
CA ALA A 399 -12.52 -8.01 -26.42
C ALA A 399 -12.89 -9.49 -26.25
N ALA A 400 -12.65 -10.33 -27.27
CA ALA A 400 -12.94 -11.76 -27.23
C ALA A 400 -12.15 -12.55 -26.18
N TYR A 401 -10.94 -12.10 -25.82
CA TYR A 401 -10.05 -12.75 -24.84
C TYR A 401 -9.71 -11.84 -23.66
N GLN A 402 -10.62 -10.91 -23.30
CA GLN A 402 -10.30 -9.79 -22.41
C GLN A 402 -9.78 -10.24 -21.04
N GLU A 403 -10.45 -11.18 -20.38
CA GLU A 403 -10.04 -11.63 -19.05
C GLU A 403 -8.68 -12.36 -19.08
N PRO A 404 -8.46 -13.43 -19.89
CA PRO A 404 -7.14 -14.08 -19.96
C PRO A 404 -6.01 -13.10 -20.32
N LEU A 405 -6.25 -12.15 -21.22
CA LEU A 405 -5.29 -11.12 -21.61
C LEU A 405 -5.00 -10.12 -20.48
N ASP A 406 -6.00 -9.73 -19.69
CA ASP A 406 -5.81 -8.84 -18.55
C ASP A 406 -5.12 -9.54 -17.37
N ARG A 407 -5.43 -10.82 -17.12
CA ARG A 407 -4.69 -11.65 -16.14
C ARG A 407 -3.21 -11.76 -16.55
N LEU A 408 -2.93 -12.11 -17.81
CA LEU A 408 -1.58 -12.18 -18.35
C LEU A 408 -0.85 -10.83 -18.30
N TRP A 409 -1.53 -9.72 -18.64
CA TRP A 409 -0.95 -8.38 -18.57
C TRP A 409 -0.61 -7.95 -17.14
N ALA A 410 -1.51 -8.21 -16.18
CA ALA A 410 -1.24 -7.98 -14.77
C ALA A 410 -0.05 -8.81 -14.27
N GLN A 411 0.08 -10.07 -14.71
CA GLN A 411 1.22 -10.91 -14.39
C GLN A 411 2.54 -10.42 -15.03
N TYR A 412 2.51 -9.95 -16.27
CA TYR A 412 3.68 -9.38 -16.94
C TYR A 412 4.15 -8.11 -16.21
N LEU A 413 3.23 -7.20 -15.85
CA LEU A 413 3.54 -6.02 -15.02
C LEU A 413 4.02 -6.38 -13.60
N SER A 414 3.51 -7.49 -13.04
CA SER A 414 3.93 -8.03 -11.75
C SER A 414 5.39 -8.53 -11.81
N LEU A 415 5.74 -9.30 -12.85
CA LEU A 415 7.06 -9.89 -13.02
C LEU A 415 8.11 -8.92 -13.58
N GLY A 416 7.73 -7.86 -14.31
CA GLY A 416 8.69 -6.95 -14.97
C GLY A 416 9.50 -7.59 -16.12
N ARG A 417 9.19 -8.84 -16.47
CA ARG A 417 9.74 -9.65 -17.56
C ARG A 417 8.62 -10.51 -18.16
N PRO A 418 8.79 -11.03 -19.39
CA PRO A 418 7.85 -12.01 -19.94
C PRO A 418 7.59 -13.16 -18.95
N PRO A 419 6.32 -13.49 -18.65
CA PRO A 419 5.96 -14.70 -17.92
C PRO A 419 6.37 -15.94 -18.71
N ASP A 420 6.93 -16.94 -18.02
CA ASP A 420 7.19 -18.25 -18.59
C ASP A 420 5.90 -19.09 -18.66
N ALA A 421 5.85 -20.08 -19.56
CA ALA A 421 4.64 -20.91 -19.74
C ALA A 421 4.23 -21.66 -18.45
N ALA A 422 5.19 -22.02 -17.59
CA ALA A 422 4.92 -22.66 -16.30
C ALA A 422 4.59 -21.67 -15.16
N GLU A 423 4.55 -20.36 -15.45
CA GLU A 423 4.11 -19.32 -14.49
C GLU A 423 2.67 -18.85 -14.78
N VAL A 424 2.17 -19.02 -16.02
CA VAL A 424 0.83 -18.58 -16.42
C VAL A 424 -0.22 -19.60 -15.98
N GLU A 425 -1.00 -19.24 -14.96
CA GLU A 425 -2.22 -19.96 -14.59
C GLU A 425 -3.26 -19.89 -15.71
N ASP A 426 -3.91 -21.03 -16.01
CA ASP A 426 -4.97 -21.15 -17.02
C ASP A 426 -4.59 -20.54 -18.39
N ALA A 427 -3.50 -21.06 -18.97
CA ALA A 427 -3.00 -20.63 -20.28
C ALA A 427 -3.85 -21.12 -21.47
N ALA A 428 -4.81 -22.03 -21.27
CA ALA A 428 -5.53 -22.68 -22.38
C ALA A 428 -6.31 -21.70 -23.28
N PRO A 429 -7.10 -20.73 -22.76
CA PRO A 429 -7.80 -19.75 -23.60
C PRO A 429 -6.84 -18.85 -24.41
N LEU A 430 -5.65 -18.57 -23.88
CA LEU A 430 -4.61 -17.79 -24.57
C LEU A 430 -3.98 -18.59 -25.72
N LEU A 431 -3.78 -19.89 -25.53
CA LEU A 431 -3.25 -20.80 -26.55
C LEU A 431 -4.28 -21.04 -27.66
N GLU A 432 -5.57 -21.18 -27.33
CA GLU A 432 -6.65 -21.23 -28.32
C GLU A 432 -6.71 -19.92 -29.14
N GLY A 433 -6.77 -18.76 -28.45
CA GLY A 433 -6.93 -17.48 -29.10
C GLY A 433 -5.72 -16.96 -29.88
N PHE A 434 -4.50 -17.37 -29.54
CA PHE A 434 -3.27 -16.82 -30.13
C PHE A 434 -2.28 -17.90 -30.64
N GLY A 435 -2.53 -19.19 -30.41
CA GLY A 435 -1.68 -20.31 -30.80
C GLY A 435 -0.44 -20.52 -29.92
N THR A 436 0.20 -19.44 -29.46
CA THR A 436 1.32 -19.53 -28.50
C THR A 436 1.32 -18.34 -27.52
N LEU A 437 1.80 -18.56 -26.30
CA LEU A 437 1.96 -17.51 -25.29
C LEU A 437 2.78 -16.31 -25.81
N GLY A 438 3.88 -16.59 -26.53
CA GLY A 438 4.71 -15.55 -27.15
C GLY A 438 4.01 -14.78 -28.30
N LYS A 439 2.87 -15.24 -28.83
CA LYS A 439 2.02 -14.42 -29.72
C LYS A 439 1.06 -13.54 -28.91
N ALA A 440 0.52 -14.03 -27.79
CA ALA A 440 -0.31 -13.23 -26.88
C ALA A 440 0.48 -12.09 -26.22
N LEU A 441 1.72 -12.35 -25.76
CA LEU A 441 2.59 -11.32 -25.17
C LEU A 441 2.93 -10.20 -26.17
N ARG A 442 3.38 -10.54 -27.38
CA ARG A 442 3.63 -9.56 -28.45
C ARG A 442 2.39 -8.80 -28.91
N PHE A 443 1.20 -9.38 -28.74
CA PHE A 443 -0.06 -8.67 -28.96
C PHE A 443 -0.32 -7.64 -27.86
N LEU A 444 -0.13 -8.02 -26.58
CA LEU A 444 -0.24 -7.09 -25.44
C LEU A 444 0.77 -5.94 -25.52
N GLU A 445 2.04 -6.21 -25.84
CA GLU A 445 3.09 -5.20 -26.03
C GLU A 445 2.73 -4.13 -27.08
N ARG A 446 1.99 -4.51 -28.13
CA ARG A 446 1.54 -3.60 -29.19
C ARG A 446 0.23 -2.89 -28.87
N PHE A 447 -0.61 -3.49 -28.04
CA PHE A 447 -1.96 -3.01 -27.71
C PHE A 447 -2.00 -2.17 -26.42
N LYS A 448 -0.97 -2.28 -25.56
CA LYS A 448 -0.82 -1.53 -24.31
C LYS A 448 0.38 -0.59 -24.39
N ASN A 449 0.42 0.44 -23.54
CA ASN A 449 1.57 1.33 -23.50
C ASN A 449 2.83 0.58 -23.00
N PRO A 450 3.93 0.51 -23.80
CA PRO A 450 5.18 -0.17 -23.43
C PRO A 450 5.91 0.46 -22.25
N ASP A 451 5.73 1.75 -21.95
CA ASP A 451 6.32 2.44 -20.79
C ASP A 451 5.96 1.75 -19.46
N ASN A 452 4.78 1.12 -19.40
CA ASN A 452 4.37 0.36 -18.22
C ASN A 452 5.28 -0.86 -17.99
N LEU A 453 5.77 -1.51 -19.06
CA LEU A 453 6.70 -2.63 -18.95
C LEU A 453 8.11 -2.14 -18.57
N THR A 454 8.56 -1.02 -19.13
CA THR A 454 9.82 -0.38 -18.73
C THR A 454 9.83 -0.02 -17.24
N ARG A 455 8.74 0.59 -16.75
CA ARG A 455 8.56 0.93 -15.33
C ARG A 455 8.42 -0.31 -14.44
N ALA A 456 7.70 -1.34 -14.88
CA ALA A 456 7.58 -2.61 -14.18
C ALA A 456 8.94 -3.33 -14.06
N ARG A 457 9.73 -3.36 -15.14
CA ARG A 457 11.09 -3.91 -15.15
C ARG A 457 11.99 -3.17 -14.16
N ALA A 458 12.02 -1.84 -14.20
CA ALA A 458 12.81 -1.04 -13.27
C ALA A 458 12.39 -1.26 -11.81
N ALA A 459 11.08 -1.34 -11.53
CA ALA A 459 10.55 -1.62 -10.20
C ALA A 459 10.95 -3.03 -9.71
N ARG A 460 10.85 -4.07 -10.55
CA ARG A 460 11.26 -5.43 -10.18
C ARG A 460 12.76 -5.54 -9.91
N ILE A 461 13.59 -4.88 -10.72
CA ILE A 461 15.04 -4.80 -10.49
C ILE A 461 15.33 -4.16 -9.12
N ALA A 462 14.70 -3.01 -8.83
CA ALA A 462 14.85 -2.32 -7.55
C ALA A 462 14.39 -3.17 -6.36
N ASP A 463 13.32 -3.97 -6.52
CA ASP A 463 12.84 -4.88 -5.49
C ASP A 463 13.82 -6.03 -5.21
N LEU A 464 14.42 -6.58 -6.26
CA LEU A 464 15.43 -7.64 -6.17
C LEU A 464 16.74 -7.11 -5.57
N GLU A 465 17.18 -5.91 -5.94
CA GLU A 465 18.31 -5.24 -5.29
C GLU A 465 18.10 -5.05 -3.79
N VAL A 466 16.91 -4.59 -3.37
CA VAL A 466 16.57 -4.40 -1.94
C VAL A 466 16.55 -5.75 -1.22
N TYR A 467 15.90 -6.77 -1.80
CA TYR A 467 15.89 -8.13 -1.25
C TYR A 467 17.31 -8.67 -1.05
N PHE A 468 18.12 -8.73 -2.10
CA PHE A 468 19.49 -9.27 -2.02
C PHE A 468 20.39 -8.44 -1.09
N ALA A 469 20.21 -7.12 -1.02
CA ALA A 469 20.98 -6.26 -0.11
C ALA A 469 20.67 -6.58 1.35
N LEU A 470 19.40 -6.79 1.69
CA LEU A 470 18.98 -7.05 3.07
C LEU A 470 19.25 -8.50 3.51
N THR A 471 19.20 -9.48 2.59
CA THR A 471 19.59 -10.86 2.91
C THR A 471 21.06 -11.01 3.32
N GLN A 472 21.95 -10.06 3.00
CA GLN A 472 23.36 -10.13 3.38
C GLN A 472 23.61 -9.98 4.90
N PHE A 473 22.64 -9.45 5.66
CA PHE A 473 22.73 -9.39 7.12
C PHE A 473 22.17 -10.63 7.83
N GLU A 474 21.49 -11.51 7.09
CA GLU A 474 20.92 -12.73 7.65
C GLU A 474 22.02 -13.78 7.80
N ARG A 475 22.14 -14.40 8.96
CA ARG A 475 23.15 -15.45 9.23
C ARG A 475 22.79 -16.80 8.57
N ARG A 476 21.97 -16.79 7.52
CA ARG A 476 21.46 -18.00 6.87
C ARG A 476 22.56 -18.69 6.08
N ARG A 477 22.47 -20.02 6.03
CA ARG A 477 23.24 -20.80 5.05
C ARG A 477 22.77 -20.36 3.65
N PRO A 478 23.67 -20.15 2.68
CA PRO A 478 23.26 -19.85 1.30
C PRO A 478 22.28 -20.91 0.79
N TYR A 479 21.18 -20.50 0.16
CA TYR A 479 20.19 -21.43 -0.38
C TYR A 479 20.85 -22.36 -1.42
N ALA A 480 20.76 -23.67 -1.19
CA ALA A 480 21.23 -24.68 -2.14
C ALA A 480 20.38 -24.72 -3.42
N HIS A 481 19.11 -24.30 -3.33
CA HIS A 481 18.18 -24.14 -4.42
C HIS A 481 17.48 -22.78 -4.30
N LEU A 482 17.49 -21.99 -5.37
CA LEU A 482 16.71 -20.76 -5.46
C LEU A 482 15.33 -21.07 -6.03
N GLU A 483 14.30 -20.39 -5.54
CA GLU A 483 12.94 -20.55 -6.08
C GLU A 483 12.90 -20.29 -7.61
N ARG A 484 12.11 -21.07 -8.37
CA ARG A 484 12.15 -21.06 -9.85
C ARG A 484 11.83 -19.70 -10.49
N GLY A 485 10.85 -18.96 -9.96
CA GLY A 485 10.57 -17.59 -10.35
C GLY A 485 11.77 -16.67 -10.10
N LEU A 486 12.41 -16.76 -8.94
CA LEU A 486 13.65 -16.03 -8.61
C LEU A 486 14.81 -16.39 -9.56
N GLN A 487 15.00 -17.66 -9.93
CA GLN A 487 16.00 -18.07 -10.92
C GLN A 487 15.78 -17.38 -12.28
N ARG A 488 14.53 -17.35 -12.75
CA ARG A 488 14.16 -16.67 -14.01
C ARG A 488 14.34 -15.16 -13.92
N ASP A 489 14.00 -14.55 -12.78
CA ASP A 489 14.22 -13.13 -12.50
C ASP A 489 15.71 -12.78 -12.60
N ILE A 490 16.57 -13.52 -11.87
CA ILE A 490 18.04 -13.34 -11.91
C ILE A 490 18.54 -13.36 -13.36
N LYS A 491 18.17 -14.41 -14.11
CA LYS A 491 18.57 -14.58 -15.51
C LYS A 491 18.09 -13.45 -16.42
N ALA A 492 16.87 -12.95 -16.21
CA ALA A 492 16.26 -11.92 -17.05
C ALA A 492 16.69 -10.49 -16.72
N PHE A 493 17.19 -10.23 -15.51
CA PHE A 493 17.52 -8.89 -15.01
C PHE A 493 19.02 -8.65 -14.81
N PHE A 494 19.73 -9.65 -14.31
CA PHE A 494 21.15 -9.56 -13.95
C PHE A 494 22.04 -10.52 -14.76
N GLY A 495 21.45 -11.47 -15.49
CA GLY A 495 22.15 -12.51 -16.25
C GLY A 495 22.52 -13.71 -15.38
N ASP A 496 23.19 -13.47 -14.25
CA ASP A 496 23.56 -14.49 -13.27
C ASP A 496 23.46 -14.01 -11.81
N TYR A 497 23.61 -14.95 -10.87
CA TYR A 497 23.48 -14.71 -9.44
C TYR A 497 24.62 -13.87 -8.85
N ALA A 498 25.83 -13.96 -9.41
CA ALA A 498 26.98 -13.19 -8.95
C ALA A 498 26.82 -11.70 -9.32
N ALA A 499 26.29 -11.41 -10.50
CA ALA A 499 25.92 -10.07 -10.94
C ALA A 499 24.80 -9.47 -10.07
N ALA A 500 23.76 -10.25 -9.75
CA ALA A 500 22.68 -9.83 -8.84
C ALA A 500 23.21 -9.48 -7.44
N GLN A 501 24.07 -10.34 -6.88
CA GLN A 501 24.75 -10.12 -5.59
C GLN A 501 25.70 -8.92 -5.63
N ALA A 502 26.40 -8.68 -6.74
CA ALA A 502 27.27 -7.51 -6.91
C ALA A 502 26.47 -6.19 -6.97
N ALA A 503 25.38 -6.14 -7.74
CA ALA A 503 24.48 -4.99 -7.79
C ALA A 503 23.89 -4.67 -6.39
N ALA A 504 23.45 -5.70 -5.67
CA ALA A 504 22.93 -5.58 -4.32
C ALA A 504 23.98 -5.10 -3.30
N ARG A 505 25.21 -5.63 -3.35
CA ARG A 505 26.35 -5.11 -2.55
C ARG A 505 26.63 -3.64 -2.83
N ASN A 506 26.67 -3.24 -4.10
CA ASN A 506 26.90 -1.85 -4.48
C ASN A 506 25.79 -0.93 -3.94
N ARG A 507 24.52 -1.34 -4.05
CA ARG A 507 23.38 -0.62 -3.46
C ARG A 507 23.48 -0.54 -1.94
N LEU A 508 23.98 -1.60 -1.29
CA LEU A 508 24.16 -1.64 0.15
C LEU A 508 25.26 -0.67 0.61
N PHE A 509 26.42 -0.63 -0.05
CA PHE A 509 27.48 0.32 0.28
C PHE A 509 27.08 1.78 0.03
N GLN A 510 26.24 2.05 -0.99
CA GLN A 510 25.71 3.39 -1.25
C GLN A 510 24.89 3.98 -0.09
N ILE A 511 24.40 3.19 0.88
CA ILE A 511 23.67 3.76 2.03
C ILE A 511 24.60 4.54 3.00
N ALA A 512 25.93 4.40 2.85
CA ALA A 512 26.91 5.21 3.57
C ALA A 512 27.26 6.52 2.83
N ASP A 513 26.83 6.68 1.58
CA ASP A 513 27.03 7.90 0.80
C ASP A 513 25.94 8.93 1.16
N VAL A 514 26.36 9.97 1.89
CA VAL A 514 25.50 11.06 2.37
C VAL A 514 24.93 11.88 1.22
N GLU A 515 25.66 12.04 0.11
CA GLU A 515 25.18 12.79 -1.06
C GLU A 515 24.13 11.99 -1.83
N ALA A 516 24.38 10.70 -2.07
CA ALA A 516 23.41 9.79 -2.68
C ALA A 516 22.13 9.67 -1.83
N LEU A 517 22.26 9.58 -0.50
CA LEU A 517 21.12 9.63 0.42
C LEU A 517 20.37 10.96 0.34
N ALA A 518 21.06 12.10 0.33
CA ALA A 518 20.44 13.42 0.21
C ALA A 518 19.66 13.56 -1.10
N GLN A 519 20.24 13.12 -2.22
CA GLN A 519 19.58 13.14 -3.52
C GLN A 519 18.37 12.20 -3.57
N ALA A 520 18.47 11.00 -3.00
CA ALA A 520 17.33 10.07 -2.91
C ALA A 520 16.21 10.62 -2.01
N CYS A 521 16.55 11.33 -0.93
CA CYS A 521 15.59 12.02 -0.06
C CYS A 521 14.90 13.20 -0.75
N ARG A 522 15.64 14.00 -1.54
CA ARG A 522 15.05 15.05 -2.41
C ARG A 522 14.09 14.45 -3.43
N HIS A 523 14.53 13.45 -4.19
CA HIS A 523 13.70 12.79 -5.20
C HIS A 523 12.43 12.14 -4.60
N ALA A 524 12.53 11.54 -3.42
CA ALA A 524 11.37 11.02 -2.70
C ALA A 524 10.37 12.13 -2.34
N ALA A 525 10.84 13.26 -1.80
CA ALA A 525 10.00 14.39 -1.43
C ALA A 525 9.36 15.09 -2.65
N GLU A 526 10.10 15.19 -3.76
CA GLU A 526 9.59 15.63 -5.07
C GLU A 526 8.45 14.70 -5.53
N CYS A 527 8.61 13.39 -5.42
CA CYS A 527 7.54 12.41 -5.70
C CYS A 527 6.41 12.39 -4.65
N GLY A 528 6.35 13.37 -3.74
CA GLY A 528 5.34 13.48 -2.68
C GLY A 528 5.48 12.47 -1.54
N LEU A 529 6.59 11.74 -1.45
CA LEU A 529 6.85 10.71 -0.45
C LEU A 529 7.44 11.33 0.82
N GLY A 530 6.60 12.04 1.58
CA GLY A 530 6.93 12.60 2.88
C GLY A 530 7.25 14.10 2.89
N TRP A 531 7.86 14.54 3.98
CA TRP A 531 8.30 15.89 4.24
C TRP A 531 9.82 15.92 4.44
N LEU A 532 10.49 16.72 3.63
CA LEU A 532 11.94 16.89 3.67
C LEU A 532 12.30 18.17 4.42
N GLN A 533 13.17 18.03 5.41
CA GLN A 533 13.96 19.11 5.98
C GLN A 533 15.33 19.08 5.29
N GLU A 534 15.58 20.04 4.40
CA GLU A 534 16.74 20.03 3.49
C GLU A 534 18.06 19.89 4.26
N GLY A 535 18.96 19.04 3.74
CA GLY A 535 20.23 18.69 4.39
C GLY A 535 20.13 17.91 5.71
N GLN A 536 18.93 17.74 6.32
CA GLN A 536 18.77 17.12 7.63
C GLN A 536 18.07 15.76 7.58
N SER A 537 16.82 15.71 7.10
CA SER A 537 16.02 14.48 7.22
C SER A 537 14.77 14.43 6.35
N LEU A 538 14.43 13.23 5.88
CA LEU A 538 13.11 12.92 5.30
C LEU A 538 12.23 12.23 6.35
N GLN A 539 11.03 12.74 6.58
CA GLN A 539 10.03 12.18 7.50
C GLN A 539 8.77 11.79 6.74
N LEU A 540 8.29 10.56 6.93
CA LEU A 540 7.15 10.01 6.18
C LEU A 540 6.37 8.95 6.98
N HIS A 541 5.10 8.78 6.65
CA HIS A 541 4.28 7.69 7.20
C HIS A 541 4.75 6.32 6.69
N VAL A 542 4.73 5.28 7.53
CA VAL A 542 5.32 3.96 7.22
C VAL A 542 4.78 3.30 5.94
N SER A 543 3.52 3.56 5.59
CA SER A 543 2.90 3.02 4.36
C SER A 543 3.49 3.58 3.06
N LEU A 544 4.37 4.58 3.14
CA LEU A 544 5.09 5.16 2.01
C LEU A 544 6.48 4.54 1.80
N VAL A 545 7.02 3.79 2.77
CA VAL A 545 8.39 3.22 2.69
C VAL A 545 8.57 2.32 1.45
N GLU A 546 7.59 1.48 1.14
CA GLU A 546 7.64 0.58 -0.03
C GLU A 546 7.61 1.32 -1.39
N GLN A 547 7.25 2.61 -1.40
CA GLN A 547 7.23 3.46 -2.60
C GLN A 547 8.52 4.28 -2.78
N LEU A 548 9.38 4.35 -1.76
CA LEU A 548 10.65 5.07 -1.78
C LEU A 548 11.63 4.50 -2.83
N PRO A 549 12.64 5.30 -3.24
CA PRO A 549 13.79 4.80 -4.00
C PRO A 549 14.48 3.60 -3.32
N PRO A 550 15.06 2.65 -4.09
CA PRO A 550 15.67 1.43 -3.53
C PRO A 550 16.73 1.74 -2.48
N LEU A 551 17.53 2.80 -2.65
CA LEU A 551 18.55 3.21 -1.69
C LEU A 551 17.97 3.48 -0.29
N LEU A 552 16.86 4.24 -0.21
CA LEU A 552 16.20 4.53 1.06
C LEU A 552 15.46 3.32 1.61
N ARG A 553 14.97 2.42 0.76
CA ARG A 553 14.38 1.13 1.18
C ARG A 553 15.43 0.20 1.80
N VAL A 554 16.65 0.15 1.26
CA VAL A 554 17.77 -0.55 1.89
C VAL A 554 18.12 0.11 3.22
N TYR A 555 18.28 1.44 3.27
CA TYR A 555 18.59 2.17 4.51
C TYR A 555 17.58 1.88 5.64
N VAL A 556 16.28 1.99 5.36
CA VAL A 556 15.21 1.66 6.32
C VAL A 556 15.21 0.16 6.67
N GLY A 557 15.43 -0.71 5.68
CA GLY A 557 15.52 -2.15 5.86
C GLY A 557 16.66 -2.58 6.79
N CYS A 558 17.84 -1.96 6.66
CA CYS A 558 19.01 -2.23 7.50
C CYS A 558 18.71 -1.93 8.98
N ALA A 559 18.04 -0.80 9.26
CA ALA A 559 17.59 -0.50 10.62
C ALA A 559 16.55 -1.51 11.13
N SER A 560 15.68 -2.01 10.24
CA SER A 560 14.72 -3.08 10.57
C SER A 560 15.34 -4.45 10.86
N VAL A 561 16.56 -4.73 10.39
CA VAL A 561 17.30 -5.93 10.81
C VAL A 561 17.66 -5.86 12.31
N LEU A 562 17.91 -4.65 12.83
CA LEU A 562 18.28 -4.41 14.23
C LEU A 562 17.05 -4.26 15.16
N TYR A 563 16.02 -3.53 14.72
CA TYR A 563 14.85 -3.19 15.54
C TYR A 563 13.63 -4.09 15.32
N GLY A 564 13.51 -4.75 14.17
CA GLY A 564 12.30 -5.43 13.72
C GLY A 564 11.51 -4.61 12.68
N ASP A 565 10.31 -5.05 12.33
CA ASP A 565 9.53 -4.47 11.22
C ASP A 565 9.11 -3.00 11.47
N TYR A 566 9.53 -2.09 10.59
CA TYR A 566 9.19 -0.67 10.64
C TYR A 566 7.68 -0.39 10.56
N ARG A 567 6.87 -1.33 10.04
CA ARG A 567 5.40 -1.20 9.87
C ARG A 567 4.61 -1.11 11.19
N HIS A 568 5.28 -1.08 12.34
CA HIS A 568 4.69 -0.89 13.67
C HIS A 568 4.88 0.53 14.24
N ALA A 569 5.62 1.39 13.54
CA ALA A 569 5.61 2.82 13.76
C ALA A 569 4.51 3.49 12.92
N ASP A 570 4.15 4.72 13.27
CA ASP A 570 3.30 5.57 12.42
C ASP A 570 4.18 6.32 11.41
N LEU A 571 5.28 6.91 11.90
CA LEU A 571 6.24 7.67 11.09
C LEU A 571 7.65 7.09 11.14
N VAL A 572 8.35 7.17 10.01
CA VAL A 572 9.78 6.95 9.85
C VAL A 572 10.45 8.30 9.63
N LYS A 573 11.62 8.51 10.24
CA LYS A 573 12.51 9.66 9.97
C LYS A 573 13.91 9.17 9.61
N ILE A 574 14.31 9.42 8.37
CA ILE A 574 15.64 9.14 7.81
C ILE A 574 16.50 10.38 8.04
N HIS A 575 17.57 10.28 8.83
CA HIS A 575 18.50 11.39 9.06
C HIS A 575 19.67 11.28 8.09
N ILE A 576 19.85 12.29 7.24
CA ILE A 576 20.71 12.23 6.05
C ILE A 576 22.20 12.11 6.43
N ALA A 577 22.66 12.92 7.40
CA ALA A 577 24.08 13.08 7.70
C ALA A 577 24.62 12.20 8.86
N SER A 578 23.76 11.50 9.60
CA SER A 578 24.14 10.89 10.89
C SER A 578 24.00 9.36 10.96
N GLY A 579 23.61 8.69 9.86
CA GLY A 579 23.36 7.23 9.86
C GLY A 579 22.19 6.79 10.76
N LYS A 580 21.42 7.75 11.30
CA LYS A 580 20.32 7.50 12.22
C LYS A 580 19.00 7.28 11.46
N LEU A 581 18.28 6.22 11.82
CA LEU A 581 16.84 6.13 11.60
C LEU A 581 16.10 6.46 12.90
N SER A 582 14.88 6.98 12.81
CA SER A 582 13.96 7.05 13.95
C SER A 582 12.60 6.51 13.56
N LEU A 583 12.04 5.68 14.43
CA LEU A 583 10.71 5.09 14.29
C LEU A 583 9.85 5.71 15.39
N LEU A 584 8.75 6.34 14.99
CA LEU A 584 7.89 7.16 15.86
C LEU A 584 6.51 6.53 15.91
N ARG A 585 6.01 6.29 17.12
CA ARG A 585 4.67 5.76 17.39
C ARG A 585 3.94 6.71 18.33
N PHE A 586 2.67 6.96 18.06
CA PHE A 586 1.79 7.82 18.85
C PHE A 586 0.59 7.00 19.36
N ASP A 587 -0.03 7.43 20.47
CA ASP A 587 -1.13 6.68 21.08
C ASP A 587 -2.43 6.75 20.26
N ASP A 588 -2.69 7.88 19.58
CA ASP A 588 -3.82 8.07 18.66
C ASP A 588 -3.43 8.92 17.43
N PHE A 589 -2.57 8.37 16.58
CA PHE A 589 -2.09 9.04 15.36
C PHE A 589 -3.21 9.42 14.37
N ALA A 590 -4.38 8.77 14.43
CA ALA A 590 -5.47 8.96 13.47
C ALA A 590 -6.63 9.83 13.99
N GLY A 591 -6.88 9.83 15.30
CA GLY A 591 -7.93 10.62 15.96
C GLY A 591 -7.47 12.00 16.44
N GLN A 592 -6.17 12.20 16.67
CA GLN A 592 -5.59 13.48 17.11
C GLN A 592 -4.48 13.96 16.15
N PRO A 593 -4.84 14.52 14.98
CA PRO A 593 -3.92 14.88 13.89
C PRO A 593 -3.21 16.23 14.05
#